data_AF-A0A2V8Y225-F1
#
_entry.id   AF-A0A2V8Y225-F1
#
_cell.length_a   1.000
_cell.length_b   1.000
_cell.length_c   1.000
_cell.angle_alpha   90.00
_cell.angle_beta   90.00
_cell.angle_gamma   90.00
#
_symmetry.space_group_name_H-M   'P 1'
#
loop_
_entity.id
_entity.type
_entity.pdbx_description
1 polymer ?
#
loop_
_entity_poly.entity_id
_entity_poly.type
_entity_poly.pdbx_seq_one_letter_code
_entity_poly.pdbx_strand_id
1 'polypeptide(L)'
;VLPTHFIQASCGTCHLSDLPQTPQLTRGRQLLAELNCQGCHKLPGVERPAMLGPDLSSIGTKVSREWIYKWLKQPRTVLDKDGNVTVNGYETEEEPRMPKFRLTEDELRALTAYLSLQKANPLVPYKISPAIVAAWSKNPELISQGELRFRQMFCSTCHSLAVTRAGETKLIGGDIGPELTKVGSKVNPDWLITWLRDPEGYLPHTRMPRYGWSDEDLYKVTQYITTKLVDSDLLSNVPKLEPPTEQEIQLGHRLFLEKGCASCHVIQGLNPQKDFGPDLSALGGKNASELEFGSAKIPHNLVSYIQAKLQDPSSVNPAARMPQYNWNPSDFDAITTALLSMKGPPPTSALQNLVVPRKDVAFHPTGSFAEVYERYKCYTCHKFNGYGGDLAPDLSYEGSRAQRQWLVEFLKNPQTLRPTLVLRMPQLNMSDKDAATLADYISMVLQHPAVNPATTDTKQFTPALAALGKQLYQVKYQCQSCHTIGSSGGYVGPNLNNAGGWLTPAWIEAWLKNPQALVADTIEPRRNCTEEETKALTAYLMTLRVGIKPQKTAGVSNAHLSAQGAGR
;
A
#
# COMPACT_ATOMS: atom_id res chain seq x y z
N VAL A 1 -16.17 29.15 20.16
CA VAL A 1 -14.81 29.34 19.60
C VAL A 1 -14.02 28.10 19.96
N LEU A 2 -13.36 27.47 18.99
CA LEU A 2 -12.54 26.28 19.25
C LEU A 2 -11.19 26.70 19.85
N PRO A 3 -10.57 25.88 20.72
CA PRO A 3 -9.18 26.09 21.14
C PRO A 3 -8.24 26.19 19.92
N THR A 4 -7.19 26.98 20.02
CA THR A 4 -6.23 27.21 18.92
C THR A 4 -5.65 25.91 18.36
N HIS A 5 -5.43 24.91 19.21
CA HIS A 5 -4.92 23.60 18.79
C HIS A 5 -5.90 22.79 17.92
N PHE A 6 -7.19 23.16 17.86
CA PHE A 6 -8.19 22.55 16.97
C PHE A 6 -8.69 23.48 15.86
N ILE A 7 -8.00 24.60 15.60
CA ILE A 7 -8.48 25.63 14.67
C ILE A 7 -8.70 25.09 13.25
N GLN A 8 -7.91 24.10 12.83
CA GLN A 8 -8.00 23.47 11.51
C GLN A 8 -9.37 22.82 11.25
N ALA A 9 -10.13 22.45 12.30
CA ALA A 9 -11.50 21.94 12.16
C ALA A 9 -12.44 22.96 11.47
N SER A 10 -12.16 24.25 11.63
CA SER A 10 -12.95 25.32 10.98
C SER A 10 -12.75 25.32 9.46
N CYS A 11 -11.54 25.02 8.97
CA CYS A 11 -11.27 24.88 7.54
C CYS A 11 -12.07 23.72 6.95
N GLY A 12 -12.17 22.62 7.70
CA GLY A 12 -12.90 21.41 7.30
C GLY A 12 -14.42 21.58 7.21
N THR A 13 -14.97 22.70 7.71
CA THR A 13 -16.39 23.03 7.55
C THR A 13 -16.74 23.33 6.08
N CYS A 14 -15.80 23.92 5.31
CA CYS A 14 -16.03 24.26 3.90
C CYS A 14 -15.15 23.45 2.94
N HIS A 15 -13.92 23.10 3.32
CA HIS A 15 -13.00 22.36 2.47
C HIS A 15 -13.08 20.86 2.74
N LEU A 16 -13.76 20.13 1.86
CA LEU A 16 -13.83 18.66 1.93
C LEU A 16 -12.60 17.99 1.32
N SER A 17 -11.91 18.68 0.42
CA SER A 17 -10.57 18.29 -0.06
C SER A 17 -9.50 18.49 1.00
N ASP A 18 -8.40 17.74 0.89
CA ASP A 18 -7.22 17.90 1.75
C ASP A 18 -6.44 19.15 1.32
N LEU A 19 -6.02 19.95 2.31
CA LEU A 19 -5.22 21.16 2.10
C LEU A 19 -3.82 20.96 2.70
N PRO A 20 -2.74 21.33 1.99
CA PRO A 20 -1.38 21.26 2.53
C PRO A 20 -1.20 22.03 3.85
N GLN A 21 -2.01 23.08 4.07
CA GLN A 21 -1.95 23.95 5.24
C GLN A 21 -2.70 23.38 6.46
N THR A 22 -3.42 22.27 6.32
CA THR A 22 -4.21 21.66 7.42
C THR A 22 -3.81 20.21 7.71
N PRO A 23 -2.53 19.93 8.03
CA PRO A 23 -2.04 18.55 8.19
C PRO A 23 -2.73 17.78 9.31
N GLN A 24 -3.16 18.43 10.40
CA GLN A 24 -3.84 17.78 11.53
C GLN A 24 -5.28 17.38 11.17
N LEU A 25 -6.00 18.23 10.43
CA LEU A 25 -7.31 17.86 9.88
C LEU A 25 -7.19 16.71 8.88
N THR A 26 -6.22 16.79 7.96
CA THR A 26 -5.95 15.74 6.97
C THR A 26 -5.66 14.41 7.67
N ARG A 27 -4.76 14.41 8.67
CA ARG A 27 -4.46 13.21 9.48
C ARG A 27 -5.69 12.69 10.21
N GLY A 28 -6.51 13.58 10.79
CA GLY A 28 -7.74 13.18 11.47
C GLY A 28 -8.76 12.50 10.55
N ARG A 29 -8.92 13.00 9.33
CA ARG A 29 -9.77 12.38 8.30
C ARG A 29 -9.23 11.02 7.86
N GLN A 30 -7.91 10.90 7.71
CA GLN A 30 -7.24 9.63 7.44
C GLN A 30 -7.50 8.63 8.58
N LEU A 31 -7.34 9.03 9.84
CA LEU A 31 -7.61 8.18 11.00
C LEU A 31 -9.06 7.69 11.05
N LEU A 32 -10.04 8.57 10.77
CA LEU A 32 -11.46 8.16 10.70
C LEU A 32 -11.67 7.04 9.67
N ALA A 33 -10.94 7.08 8.54
CA ALA A 33 -11.01 6.05 7.51
C ALA A 33 -10.21 4.79 7.87
N GLU A 34 -8.97 4.94 8.36
CA GLU A 34 -8.03 3.87 8.74
C GLU A 34 -8.57 3.00 9.88
N LEU A 35 -9.22 3.63 10.86
CA LEU A 35 -9.86 2.97 12.02
C LEU A 35 -11.31 2.56 11.75
N ASN A 36 -11.78 2.79 10.54
CA ASN A 36 -13.11 2.43 10.08
C ASN A 36 -14.25 2.98 10.97
N CYS A 37 -14.16 4.25 11.37
CA CYS A 37 -15.23 4.87 12.15
C CYS A 37 -16.55 4.88 11.36
N GLN A 38 -16.48 4.99 10.03
CA GLN A 38 -17.61 5.00 9.10
C GLN A 38 -18.31 3.65 8.92
N GLY A 39 -17.72 2.55 9.42
CA GLY A 39 -18.37 1.24 9.46
C GLY A 39 -19.58 1.21 10.40
N CYS A 40 -19.49 1.96 11.50
CA CYS A 40 -20.55 2.08 12.49
C CYS A 40 -21.24 3.45 12.47
N HIS A 41 -20.49 4.53 12.24
CA HIS A 41 -20.99 5.90 12.29
C HIS A 41 -21.25 6.48 10.90
N LYS A 42 -22.19 7.41 10.80
CA LYS A 42 -22.37 8.22 9.59
C LYS A 42 -21.41 9.42 9.64
N LEU A 43 -20.47 9.46 8.70
CA LEU A 43 -19.38 10.45 8.61
C LEU A 43 -19.25 10.95 7.16
N PRO A 44 -19.95 12.04 6.77
CA PRO A 44 -19.85 12.61 5.43
C PRO A 44 -18.42 13.07 5.11
N GLY A 45 -18.00 12.89 3.86
CA GLY A 45 -16.65 13.29 3.41
C GLY A 45 -15.52 12.35 3.86
N VAL A 46 -15.83 11.32 4.66
CA VAL A 46 -14.93 10.18 4.92
C VAL A 46 -15.40 9.03 4.04
N GLU A 47 -14.68 8.79 2.95
CA GLU A 47 -15.01 7.68 2.05
C GLU A 47 -14.99 6.35 2.80
N ARG A 48 -16.04 5.54 2.60
CA ARG A 48 -16.08 4.18 3.09
C ARG A 48 -15.35 3.29 2.08
N PRO A 49 -14.19 2.71 2.41
CA PRO A 49 -13.56 1.77 1.50
C PRO A 49 -14.48 0.57 1.25
N ALA A 50 -14.38 -0.03 0.07
CA ALA A 50 -15.20 -1.17 -0.34
C ALA A 50 -15.12 -2.36 0.64
N MET A 51 -14.02 -2.48 1.37
CA MET A 51 -13.81 -3.48 2.43
C MET A 51 -13.13 -2.81 3.62
N LEU A 52 -13.69 -3.01 4.82
CA LEU A 52 -13.29 -2.33 6.05
C LEU A 52 -12.46 -3.23 6.98
N GLY A 53 -12.96 -4.44 7.23
CA GLY A 53 -12.21 -5.55 7.79
C GLY A 53 -12.05 -6.66 6.75
N PRO A 54 -11.10 -7.59 6.93
CA PRO A 54 -10.96 -8.73 6.03
C PRO A 54 -12.26 -9.53 5.97
N ASP A 55 -12.58 -10.01 4.77
CA ASP A 55 -13.62 -11.02 4.57
C ASP A 55 -13.29 -12.29 5.39
N LEU A 56 -14.25 -12.71 6.22
CA LEU A 56 -14.12 -13.87 7.11
C LEU A 56 -14.89 -15.09 6.62
N SER A 57 -15.55 -15.02 5.46
CA SER A 57 -16.37 -16.10 4.89
C SER A 57 -15.61 -17.42 4.71
N SER A 58 -14.29 -17.33 4.53
CA SER A 58 -13.39 -18.49 4.39
C SER A 58 -12.21 -18.42 5.38
N ILE A 59 -12.38 -17.82 6.57
CA ILE A 59 -11.27 -17.72 7.53
C ILE A 59 -10.85 -19.10 8.06
N GLY A 60 -11.80 -20.04 8.20
CA GLY A 60 -11.56 -21.40 8.66
C GLY A 60 -10.73 -22.28 7.73
N THR A 61 -10.42 -21.83 6.51
CA THR A 61 -9.46 -22.50 5.60
C THR A 61 -8.06 -21.89 5.65
N LYS A 62 -7.93 -20.69 6.21
CA LYS A 62 -6.70 -19.89 6.19
C LYS A 62 -5.87 -20.06 7.45
N VAL A 63 -6.51 -20.08 8.62
CA VAL A 63 -5.86 -20.06 9.94
C VAL A 63 -6.41 -21.18 10.82
N SER A 64 -5.66 -21.53 11.87
CA SER A 64 -6.14 -22.50 12.87
C SER A 64 -7.18 -21.89 13.81
N ARG A 65 -7.94 -22.74 14.51
CA ARG A 65 -8.92 -22.31 15.51
C ARG A 65 -8.24 -21.65 16.71
N GLU A 66 -7.09 -22.18 17.11
CA GLU A 66 -6.24 -21.65 18.17
C GLU A 66 -5.75 -20.23 17.83
N TRP A 67 -5.42 -20.00 16.56
CA TRP A 67 -5.06 -18.67 16.08
C TRP A 67 -6.24 -17.70 16.16
N ILE A 68 -7.45 -18.12 15.76
CA ILE A 68 -8.66 -17.28 15.86
C ILE A 68 -8.91 -16.89 17.33
N TYR A 69 -8.85 -17.85 18.25
CA TYR A 69 -9.02 -17.58 19.69
C TYR A 69 -7.99 -16.58 20.20
N LYS A 70 -6.70 -16.81 19.89
CA LYS A 70 -5.62 -15.89 20.27
C LYS A 70 -5.89 -14.49 19.72
N TRP A 71 -6.22 -14.39 18.43
CA TRP A 71 -6.44 -13.13 17.74
C TRP A 71 -7.62 -12.36 18.32
N LEU A 72 -8.73 -13.03 18.67
CA LEU A 72 -9.87 -12.37 19.32
C LEU A 72 -9.54 -11.89 20.73
N LYS A 73 -8.80 -12.70 21.51
CA LYS A 73 -8.41 -12.36 22.88
C LYS A 73 -7.40 -11.21 22.91
N GLN A 74 -6.48 -11.20 21.96
CA GLN A 74 -5.39 -10.23 21.86
C GLN A 74 -5.14 -9.89 20.39
N PRO A 75 -5.99 -9.05 19.76
CA PRO A 75 -5.81 -8.63 18.36
C PRO A 75 -4.57 -7.76 18.17
N ARG A 76 -3.94 -7.35 19.27
CA ARG A 76 -2.81 -6.43 19.36
C ARG A 76 -1.44 -7.10 19.48
N THR A 77 -1.32 -8.42 19.42
CA THR A 77 -0.05 -9.03 19.85
C THR A 77 0.37 -10.24 19.04
N VAL A 78 1.43 -10.02 18.29
CA VAL A 78 2.57 -10.90 18.49
C VAL A 78 3.11 -10.58 19.90
N LEU A 79 3.20 -11.57 20.79
CA LEU A 79 3.91 -11.40 22.07
C LEU A 79 5.32 -11.94 21.86
N ASP A 80 6.32 -11.33 22.49
CA ASP A 80 7.59 -12.02 22.70
C ASP A 80 7.55 -12.86 23.98
N LYS A 81 8.63 -13.62 24.21
CA LYS A 81 8.80 -14.52 25.36
C LYS A 81 8.79 -13.81 26.72
N ASP A 82 9.03 -12.50 26.74
CA ASP A 82 9.15 -11.68 27.94
C ASP A 82 7.82 -10.95 28.26
N GLY A 83 6.78 -11.16 27.44
CA GLY A 83 5.45 -10.60 27.62
C GLY A 83 5.24 -9.24 26.97
N ASN A 84 6.20 -8.76 26.16
CA ASN A 84 6.08 -7.47 25.49
C ASN A 84 5.09 -7.56 24.33
N VAL A 85 4.27 -6.51 24.19
CA VAL A 85 3.25 -6.40 23.15
C VAL A 85 3.88 -5.84 21.89
N THR A 86 3.98 -6.68 20.84
CA THR A 86 4.34 -6.21 19.50
C THR A 86 3.10 -6.13 18.59
N VAL A 87 2.67 -4.90 18.29
CA VAL A 87 1.72 -4.62 17.19
C VAL A 87 2.57 -4.37 15.96
N ASN A 88 2.34 -5.15 14.90
CA ASN A 88 3.16 -5.07 13.69
C ASN A 88 4.68 -5.11 13.99
N GLY A 89 5.15 -5.97 14.90
CA GLY A 89 6.59 -6.11 15.13
C GLY A 89 7.28 -5.03 15.95
N TYR A 90 6.55 -4.09 16.55
CA TYR A 90 7.08 -3.09 17.50
C TYR A 90 6.36 -3.12 18.84
N GLU A 91 7.10 -2.88 19.92
CA GLU A 91 6.51 -2.17 21.07
C GLU A 91 6.08 -0.79 20.54
N THR A 92 4.80 -0.61 20.27
CA THR A 92 4.28 0.65 19.74
C THR A 92 3.02 1.07 20.50
N GLU A 93 2.88 2.38 20.69
CA GLU A 93 1.65 3.03 21.15
C GLU A 93 0.60 3.13 20.03
N GLU A 94 0.96 2.82 18.77
CA GLU A 94 0.10 2.96 17.60
C GLU A 94 -0.92 1.82 17.43
N GLU A 95 -2.09 2.22 16.95
CA GLU A 95 -3.31 1.42 17.01
C GLU A 95 -3.42 0.40 15.86
N PRO A 96 -3.74 -0.87 16.13
CA PRO A 96 -4.01 -1.84 15.06
C PRO A 96 -5.35 -1.57 14.37
N ARG A 97 -5.46 -1.96 13.09
CA ARG A 97 -6.72 -1.87 12.31
C ARG A 97 -7.91 -2.62 12.94
N MET A 98 -7.66 -3.63 13.79
CA MET A 98 -8.72 -4.31 14.57
C MET A 98 -8.62 -3.91 16.05
N PRO A 99 -9.66 -3.25 16.60
CA PRO A 99 -9.60 -2.76 17.97
C PRO A 99 -9.86 -3.87 19.00
N LYS A 100 -9.53 -3.61 20.27
CA LYS A 100 -9.73 -4.59 21.35
C LYS A 100 -11.18 -4.56 21.83
N PHE A 101 -11.86 -5.70 21.71
CA PHE A 101 -13.20 -5.90 22.27
C PHE A 101 -13.11 -6.47 23.70
N ARG A 102 -14.02 -6.05 24.58
CA ARG A 102 -14.18 -6.64 25.92
C ARG A 102 -15.03 -7.91 25.77
N LEU A 103 -14.36 -9.05 25.65
CA LEU A 103 -14.97 -10.37 25.49
C LEU A 103 -14.70 -11.24 26.73
N THR A 104 -15.71 -11.97 27.19
CA THR A 104 -15.53 -13.01 28.22
C THR A 104 -14.91 -14.28 27.60
N GLU A 105 -14.45 -15.20 28.44
CA GLU A 105 -13.91 -16.49 27.97
C GLU A 105 -14.93 -17.31 27.18
N ASP A 106 -16.20 -17.32 27.60
CA ASP A 106 -17.27 -18.02 26.89
C ASP A 106 -17.58 -17.35 25.55
N GLU A 107 -17.60 -16.01 25.51
CA GLU A 107 -17.78 -15.25 24.26
C GLU A 107 -16.64 -15.51 23.28
N LEU A 108 -15.39 -15.58 23.77
CA LEU A 108 -14.22 -15.91 22.96
C LEU A 108 -14.33 -17.31 22.36
N ARG A 109 -14.70 -18.32 23.15
CA ARG A 109 -14.88 -19.70 22.69
C ARG A 109 -15.98 -19.80 21.64
N ALA A 110 -17.12 -19.14 21.88
CA ALA A 110 -18.26 -19.12 20.97
C ALA A 110 -17.93 -18.45 19.63
N LEU A 111 -17.36 -17.24 19.65
CA LEU A 111 -16.92 -16.54 18.43
C LEU A 111 -15.88 -17.36 17.67
N THR A 112 -14.92 -17.95 18.38
CA THR A 112 -13.90 -18.83 17.79
C THR A 112 -14.51 -20.04 17.11
N ALA A 113 -15.45 -20.73 17.78
CA ALA A 113 -16.17 -21.87 17.26
C ALA A 113 -16.87 -21.50 15.94
N TYR A 114 -17.69 -20.45 15.97
CA TYR A 114 -18.41 -19.96 14.79
C TYR A 114 -17.47 -19.60 13.63
N LEU A 115 -16.40 -18.82 13.88
CA LEU A 115 -15.46 -18.39 12.84
C LEU A 115 -14.64 -19.55 12.25
N SER A 116 -14.27 -20.56 13.05
CA SER A 116 -13.48 -21.71 12.59
C SER A 116 -14.21 -22.58 11.55
N LEU A 117 -15.54 -22.46 11.48
CA LEU A 117 -16.38 -23.19 10.54
C LEU A 117 -16.67 -22.40 9.25
N GLN A 118 -16.25 -21.14 9.15
CA GLN A 118 -16.47 -20.33 7.95
C GLN A 118 -15.55 -20.80 6.82
N LYS A 119 -16.15 -21.47 5.84
CA LYS A 119 -15.49 -22.09 4.68
C LYS A 119 -16.34 -21.93 3.42
N ALA A 120 -17.01 -20.78 3.26
CA ALA A 120 -18.01 -20.57 2.21
C ALA A 120 -17.44 -20.74 0.79
N ASN A 121 -16.22 -20.27 0.57
CA ASN A 121 -15.48 -20.41 -0.69
C ASN A 121 -14.10 -21.00 -0.39
N PRO A 122 -13.99 -22.33 -0.17
CA PRO A 122 -12.71 -22.94 0.09
C PRO A 122 -11.89 -22.90 -1.19
N LEU A 123 -10.70 -22.29 -1.13
CA LEU A 123 -9.77 -22.34 -2.24
C LEU A 123 -9.45 -23.79 -2.58
N VAL A 124 -9.50 -24.14 -3.87
CA VAL A 124 -8.98 -25.43 -4.34
C VAL A 124 -7.45 -25.40 -4.17
N PRO A 125 -6.85 -26.23 -3.31
CA PRO A 125 -5.42 -26.17 -3.06
C PRO A 125 -4.63 -26.41 -4.33
N TYR A 126 -3.76 -25.46 -4.70
CA TYR A 126 -2.83 -25.69 -5.79
C TYR A 126 -1.72 -26.65 -5.33
N LYS A 127 -1.47 -27.69 -6.13
CA LYS A 127 -0.40 -28.65 -5.87
C LYS A 127 0.79 -28.34 -6.77
N ILE A 128 1.90 -28.01 -6.13
CA ILE A 128 3.22 -27.86 -6.78
C ILE A 128 3.61 -29.19 -7.41
N SER A 129 4.25 -29.14 -8.58
CA SER A 129 4.82 -30.29 -9.25
C SER A 129 5.67 -31.17 -8.30
N PRO A 130 5.37 -32.48 -8.20
CA PRO A 130 6.14 -33.40 -7.35
C PRO A 130 7.63 -33.43 -7.68
N ALA A 131 8.01 -33.22 -8.94
CA ALA A 131 9.40 -33.17 -9.37
C ALA A 131 10.16 -31.97 -8.75
N ILE A 132 9.50 -30.81 -8.67
CA ILE A 132 10.08 -29.61 -8.04
C ILE A 132 10.23 -29.84 -6.53
N VAL A 133 9.22 -30.40 -5.87
CA VAL A 133 9.30 -30.72 -4.44
C VAL A 133 10.43 -31.71 -4.17
N ALA A 134 10.57 -32.76 -4.98
CA ALA A 134 11.65 -33.74 -4.84
C ALA A 134 13.04 -33.11 -5.05
N ALA A 135 13.19 -32.21 -6.02
CA ALA A 135 14.45 -31.54 -6.31
C ALA A 135 14.88 -30.56 -5.20
N TRP A 136 13.92 -29.87 -4.58
CA TRP A 136 14.21 -28.77 -3.66
C TRP A 136 14.07 -29.12 -2.17
N SER A 137 13.20 -30.05 -1.78
CA SER A 137 12.90 -30.34 -0.36
C SER A 137 14.12 -30.74 0.48
N LYS A 138 15.13 -31.38 -0.14
CA LYS A 138 16.38 -31.78 0.50
C LYS A 138 17.56 -30.85 0.17
N ASN A 139 17.33 -29.80 -0.62
CA ASN A 139 18.37 -28.89 -1.03
C ASN A 139 18.70 -27.90 0.11
N PRO A 140 19.96 -27.81 0.58
CA PRO A 140 20.34 -26.93 1.67
C PRO A 140 20.16 -25.44 1.34
N GLU A 141 20.12 -25.06 0.06
CA GLU A 141 19.90 -23.69 -0.40
C GLU A 141 18.42 -23.30 -0.51
N LEU A 142 17.47 -24.22 -0.27
CA LEU A 142 16.04 -23.96 -0.45
C LEU A 142 15.59 -22.67 0.25
N ILE A 143 15.98 -22.49 1.51
CA ILE A 143 15.55 -21.35 2.30
C ILE A 143 16.24 -20.04 1.86
N SER A 144 17.54 -20.07 1.54
CA SER A 144 18.26 -18.88 1.06
C SER A 144 17.80 -18.45 -0.34
N GLN A 145 17.47 -19.40 -1.21
CA GLN A 145 16.88 -19.13 -2.52
C GLN A 145 15.45 -18.59 -2.38
N GLY A 146 14.67 -19.11 -1.42
CA GLY A 146 13.35 -18.56 -1.08
C GLY A 146 13.42 -17.12 -0.56
N GLU A 147 14.40 -16.82 0.29
CA GLU A 147 14.66 -15.46 0.76
C GLU A 147 15.06 -14.52 -0.39
N LEU A 148 15.93 -14.99 -1.29
CA LEU A 148 16.32 -14.22 -2.47
C LEU A 148 15.10 -13.88 -3.33
N ARG A 149 14.20 -14.85 -3.57
CA ARG A 149 12.95 -14.60 -4.30
C ARG A 149 12.04 -13.63 -3.54
N PHE A 150 11.87 -13.78 -2.24
CA PHE A 150 11.09 -12.85 -1.43
C PHE A 150 11.59 -11.40 -1.58
N ARG A 151 12.91 -11.19 -1.63
CA ARG A 151 13.52 -9.87 -1.85
C ARG A 151 13.39 -9.38 -3.29
N GLN A 152 13.59 -10.23 -4.29
CA GLN A 152 13.45 -9.89 -5.72
C GLN A 152 12.03 -9.53 -6.12
N MET A 153 11.04 -10.09 -5.43
CA MET A 153 9.62 -9.78 -5.62
C MET A 153 9.17 -8.56 -4.80
N PHE A 154 10.11 -7.95 -4.07
CA PHE A 154 9.91 -6.76 -3.23
C PHE A 154 8.71 -6.89 -2.28
N CYS A 155 8.51 -8.08 -1.69
CA CYS A 155 7.43 -8.32 -0.75
C CYS A 155 7.42 -7.27 0.37
N SER A 156 8.60 -6.88 0.86
CA SER A 156 8.75 -5.87 1.92
C SER A 156 8.35 -4.44 1.51
N THR A 157 8.21 -4.15 0.22
CA THR A 157 7.74 -2.82 -0.24
C THR A 157 6.26 -2.62 0.04
N CYS A 158 5.47 -3.68 -0.02
CA CYS A 158 4.04 -3.62 0.32
C CYS A 158 3.79 -4.10 1.75
N HIS A 159 4.57 -5.08 2.21
CA HIS A 159 4.35 -5.73 3.50
C HIS A 159 5.44 -5.35 4.49
N SER A 160 5.03 -5.02 5.69
CA SER A 160 5.96 -4.71 6.76
C SER A 160 6.53 -5.98 7.41
N LEU A 161 7.78 -5.92 7.87
CA LEU A 161 8.49 -6.97 8.61
C LEU A 161 9.25 -6.39 9.81
N ALA A 162 9.16 -7.03 10.98
CA ALA A 162 9.96 -6.73 12.16
C ALA A 162 11.39 -7.23 11.94
N VAL A 163 12.37 -6.35 12.17
CA VAL A 163 13.79 -6.65 12.03
C VAL A 163 14.52 -6.12 13.24
N THR A 164 15.19 -7.01 13.97
CA THR A 164 16.04 -6.65 15.11
C THR A 164 17.47 -6.34 14.63
N ARG A 165 17.97 -5.15 14.96
CA ARG A 165 19.35 -4.73 14.71
C ARG A 165 19.91 -4.04 15.95
N ALA A 166 21.10 -4.46 16.37
CA ALA A 166 21.78 -3.90 17.56
C ALA A 166 20.90 -3.87 18.84
N GLY A 167 20.05 -4.89 19.02
CA GLY A 167 19.14 -4.98 20.17
C GLY A 167 17.85 -4.18 20.04
N GLU A 168 17.67 -3.39 18.98
CA GLU A 168 16.45 -2.63 18.70
C GLU A 168 15.63 -3.33 17.61
N THR A 169 14.35 -3.60 17.87
CA THR A 169 13.44 -4.20 16.88
C THR A 169 12.68 -3.11 16.15
N LYS A 170 12.80 -3.09 14.82
CA LYS A 170 12.07 -2.17 13.95
C LYS A 170 11.28 -2.86 12.85
N LEU A 171 10.00 -2.53 12.71
CA LEU A 171 9.24 -2.78 11.50
C LEU A 171 9.79 -1.95 10.34
N ILE A 172 10.20 -2.66 9.29
CA ILE A 172 10.61 -2.06 8.03
C ILE A 172 9.67 -2.53 6.92
N GLY A 173 9.49 -1.70 5.90
CA GLY A 173 8.67 -2.04 4.74
C GLY A 173 7.44 -1.13 4.61
N GLY A 174 6.50 -1.55 3.76
CA GLY A 174 5.28 -0.80 3.49
C GLY A 174 4.06 -1.24 4.29
N ASP A 175 3.01 -0.44 4.21
CA ASP A 175 1.74 -0.57 4.94
C ASP A 175 0.54 -0.92 4.03
N ILE A 176 0.80 -1.15 2.74
CA ILE A 176 -0.20 -1.51 1.74
C ILE A 176 -0.78 -2.90 2.03
N GLY A 177 0.10 -3.86 2.31
CA GLY A 177 -0.22 -5.24 2.65
C GLY A 177 -0.19 -5.47 4.17
N PRO A 178 -0.78 -6.56 4.67
CA PRO A 178 -0.66 -6.94 6.06
C PRO A 178 0.79 -7.29 6.42
N GLU A 179 1.15 -7.05 7.67
CA GLU A 179 2.43 -7.42 8.27
C GLU A 179 2.72 -8.93 8.16
N LEU A 180 3.99 -9.32 7.91
CA LEU A 180 4.38 -10.70 7.58
C LEU A 180 5.31 -11.42 8.56
N THR A 181 5.88 -10.78 9.59
CA THR A 181 6.87 -11.36 10.54
C THR A 181 6.41 -12.71 11.07
N LYS A 182 5.14 -12.76 11.47
CA LYS A 182 4.39 -13.88 12.07
C LYS A 182 3.79 -14.90 11.12
N VAL A 183 3.79 -14.63 9.82
CA VAL A 183 2.74 -15.16 8.94
C VAL A 183 2.79 -16.68 8.80
N GLY A 184 3.98 -17.28 8.82
CA GLY A 184 4.18 -18.72 8.72
C GLY A 184 3.60 -19.50 9.91
N SER A 185 3.50 -18.88 11.10
CA SER A 185 2.84 -19.49 12.27
C SER A 185 1.32 -19.32 12.27
N LYS A 186 0.77 -18.50 11.36
CA LYS A 186 -0.65 -18.15 11.29
C LYS A 186 -1.38 -18.92 10.21
N VAL A 187 -0.80 -19.00 9.01
CA VAL A 187 -1.52 -19.44 7.81
C VAL A 187 -1.25 -20.92 7.48
N ASN A 188 -2.25 -21.58 6.92
CA ASN A 188 -2.09 -22.91 6.35
C ASN A 188 -1.15 -22.85 5.13
N PRO A 189 -0.16 -23.75 4.98
CA PRO A 189 0.76 -23.77 3.84
C PRO A 189 0.09 -23.95 2.47
N ASP A 190 -0.92 -24.83 2.36
CA ASP A 190 -1.68 -25.02 1.12
C ASP A 190 -2.49 -23.75 0.76
N TRP A 191 -3.01 -23.06 1.78
CA TRP A 191 -3.64 -21.75 1.59
C TRP A 191 -2.62 -20.72 1.10
N LEU A 192 -1.41 -20.67 1.69
CA LEU A 192 -0.38 -19.71 1.31
C LEU A 192 0.07 -19.88 -0.15
N ILE A 193 0.30 -21.12 -0.58
CA ILE A 193 0.64 -21.44 -1.99
C ILE A 193 -0.47 -20.94 -2.92
N THR A 194 -1.71 -21.23 -2.58
CA THR A 194 -2.86 -20.87 -3.42
C THR A 194 -3.08 -19.36 -3.44
N TRP A 195 -2.95 -18.69 -2.30
CA TRP A 195 -3.02 -17.24 -2.16
C TRP A 195 -1.93 -16.53 -2.97
N LEU A 196 -0.67 -16.98 -2.86
CA LEU A 196 0.43 -16.38 -3.62
C LEU A 196 0.23 -16.52 -5.14
N ARG A 197 -0.37 -17.63 -5.59
CA ARG A 197 -0.67 -17.88 -7.00
C ARG A 197 -1.82 -17.03 -7.53
N ASP A 198 -2.93 -16.97 -6.79
CA ASP A 198 -4.15 -16.26 -7.18
C ASP A 198 -4.82 -15.60 -5.95
N PRO A 199 -4.38 -14.39 -5.56
CA PRO A 199 -4.98 -13.67 -4.45
C PRO A 199 -6.46 -13.33 -4.67
N GLU A 200 -6.86 -13.00 -5.90
CA GLU A 200 -8.23 -12.59 -6.24
C GLU A 200 -9.23 -13.73 -6.10
N GLY A 201 -8.79 -14.97 -6.34
CA GLY A 201 -9.61 -16.16 -6.11
C GLY A 201 -10.03 -16.35 -4.65
N TYR A 202 -9.29 -15.77 -3.70
CA TYR A 202 -9.67 -15.74 -2.28
C TYR A 202 -10.33 -14.43 -1.87
N LEU A 203 -9.78 -13.30 -2.33
CA LEU A 203 -10.20 -11.95 -1.96
C LEU A 203 -10.36 -11.10 -3.22
N PRO A 204 -11.57 -10.99 -3.80
CA PRO A 204 -11.80 -10.33 -5.09
C PRO A 204 -11.28 -8.89 -5.18
N HIS A 205 -11.30 -8.15 -4.07
CA HIS A 205 -10.87 -6.75 -3.99
C HIS A 205 -9.44 -6.57 -3.41
N THR A 206 -8.63 -7.63 -3.40
CA THR A 206 -7.26 -7.57 -2.92
C THR A 206 -6.42 -6.56 -3.71
N ARG A 207 -5.52 -5.85 -3.02
CA ARG A 207 -4.51 -5.00 -3.66
C ARG A 207 -3.25 -5.79 -4.06
N MET A 208 -3.14 -7.06 -3.65
CA MET A 208 -2.01 -7.91 -3.96
C MET A 208 -2.06 -8.34 -5.44
N PRO A 209 -1.03 -8.01 -6.25
CA PRO A 209 -1.03 -8.36 -7.66
C PRO A 209 -0.76 -9.84 -7.87
N ARG A 210 -1.12 -10.37 -9.04
CA ARG A 210 -0.66 -11.70 -9.46
C ARG A 210 0.79 -11.61 -9.94
N TYR A 211 1.67 -12.39 -9.33
CA TYR A 211 3.12 -12.37 -9.60
C TYR A 211 3.58 -13.36 -10.68
N GLY A 212 2.66 -14.09 -11.32
CA GLY A 212 2.99 -15.02 -12.41
C GLY A 212 4.01 -16.11 -12.03
N TRP A 213 3.90 -16.66 -10.81
CA TRP A 213 4.90 -17.58 -10.26
C TRP A 213 5.12 -18.84 -11.11
N SER A 214 6.38 -19.28 -11.18
CA SER A 214 6.72 -20.67 -11.48
C SER A 214 6.50 -21.55 -10.26
N ASP A 215 6.28 -22.85 -10.46
CA ASP A 215 6.17 -23.82 -9.36
C ASP A 215 7.41 -23.82 -8.45
N GLU A 216 8.59 -23.65 -9.04
CA GLU A 216 9.86 -23.60 -8.33
C GLU A 216 9.96 -22.36 -7.42
N ASP A 217 9.68 -21.18 -7.95
CA ASP A 217 9.76 -19.93 -7.18
C ASP A 217 8.67 -19.90 -6.10
N LEU A 218 7.46 -20.35 -6.43
CA LEU A 218 6.35 -20.46 -5.49
C LEU A 218 6.68 -21.41 -4.33
N TYR A 219 7.28 -22.56 -4.62
CA TYR A 219 7.72 -23.51 -3.60
C TYR A 219 8.79 -22.90 -2.70
N LYS A 220 9.85 -22.33 -3.27
CA LYS A 220 10.95 -21.72 -2.51
C LYS A 220 10.48 -20.59 -1.59
N VAL A 221 9.69 -19.64 -2.12
CA VAL A 221 9.23 -18.50 -1.32
C VAL A 221 8.27 -18.95 -0.21
N THR A 222 7.42 -19.94 -0.48
CA THR A 222 6.53 -20.54 0.53
C THR A 222 7.37 -21.15 1.65
N GLN A 223 8.39 -21.96 1.32
CA GLN A 223 9.24 -22.61 2.32
C GLN A 223 10.04 -21.60 3.15
N TYR A 224 10.53 -20.52 2.54
CA TYR A 224 11.13 -19.42 3.29
C TYR A 224 10.14 -18.80 4.28
N ILE A 225 8.94 -18.44 3.83
CA ILE A 225 7.91 -17.82 4.68
C ILE A 225 7.53 -18.75 5.85
N THR A 226 7.24 -20.03 5.58
CA THR A 226 6.80 -20.98 6.60
C THR A 226 7.91 -21.48 7.51
N THR A 227 9.17 -21.13 7.25
CA THR A 227 10.32 -21.53 8.08
C THR A 227 10.96 -20.36 8.81
N LYS A 228 10.99 -19.17 8.19
CA LYS A 228 11.70 -17.98 8.71
C LYS A 228 10.77 -16.91 9.25
N LEU A 229 9.52 -16.84 8.81
CA LEU A 229 8.53 -15.88 9.31
C LEU A 229 7.58 -16.57 10.30
N VAL A 230 8.19 -17.23 11.29
CA VAL A 230 7.51 -18.05 12.29
C VAL A 230 7.92 -17.64 13.69
N ASP A 231 7.09 -18.06 14.63
CA ASP A 231 7.28 -17.97 16.06
C ASP A 231 6.64 -19.21 16.69
N SER A 232 7.47 -20.03 17.33
CA SER A 232 7.05 -21.25 18.01
C SER A 232 6.19 -20.97 19.24
N ASP A 233 6.37 -19.80 19.86
CA ASP A 233 5.72 -19.43 21.10
C ASP A 233 4.39 -18.72 20.83
N LEU A 234 4.06 -18.45 19.55
CA LEU A 234 2.88 -17.69 19.19
C LEU A 234 1.60 -18.31 19.77
N LEU A 235 1.48 -19.64 19.81
CA LEU A 235 0.27 -20.31 20.30
C LEU A 235 0.45 -21.04 21.63
N SER A 236 1.59 -20.89 22.31
CA SER A 236 1.94 -21.66 23.52
C SER A 236 0.97 -21.44 24.69
N ASN A 237 0.41 -20.24 24.81
CA ASN A 237 -0.52 -19.86 25.87
C ASN A 237 -2.01 -20.05 25.50
N VAL A 238 -2.31 -20.66 24.34
CA VAL A 238 -3.69 -20.91 23.92
C VAL A 238 -4.19 -22.18 24.62
N PRO A 239 -5.34 -22.15 25.31
CA PRO A 239 -5.91 -23.35 25.91
C PRO A 239 -6.25 -24.36 24.83
N LYS A 240 -6.17 -25.66 25.16
CA LYS A 240 -6.68 -26.70 24.26
C LYS A 240 -8.17 -26.48 24.01
N LEU A 241 -8.57 -26.39 22.74
CA LEU A 241 -9.95 -26.17 22.32
C LEU A 241 -10.56 -27.48 21.80
N GLU A 242 -11.43 -28.09 22.60
CA GLU A 242 -12.24 -29.26 22.17
C GLU A 242 -13.19 -28.87 21.03
N PRO A 243 -13.56 -29.79 20.10
CA PRO A 243 -14.34 -29.48 18.90
C PRO A 243 -15.56 -28.57 19.14
N PRO A 244 -15.88 -27.63 18.23
CA PRO A 244 -17.00 -26.71 18.40
C PRO A 244 -18.31 -27.42 18.71
N THR A 245 -18.98 -27.02 19.78
CA THR A 245 -20.35 -27.50 20.09
C THR A 245 -21.39 -26.66 19.34
N GLU A 246 -22.57 -27.22 19.10
CA GLU A 246 -23.68 -26.50 18.45
C GLU A 246 -24.07 -25.23 19.23
N GLN A 247 -24.04 -25.29 20.56
CA GLN A 247 -24.34 -24.15 21.43
C GLN A 247 -23.32 -23.01 21.27
N GLU A 248 -22.03 -23.33 21.21
CA GLU A 248 -20.97 -22.35 20.97
C GLU A 248 -21.10 -21.69 19.59
N ILE A 249 -21.45 -22.47 18.56
CA ILE A 249 -21.61 -21.97 17.19
C ILE A 249 -22.78 -20.98 17.13
N GLN A 250 -23.93 -21.34 17.71
CA GLN A 250 -25.12 -20.47 17.73
C GLN A 250 -24.88 -19.20 18.56
N LEU A 251 -24.23 -19.32 19.71
CA LEU A 251 -23.84 -18.17 20.52
C LEU A 251 -22.84 -17.28 19.77
N GLY A 252 -21.84 -17.85 19.10
CA GLY A 252 -20.84 -17.13 18.33
C GLY A 252 -21.46 -16.33 17.17
N HIS A 253 -22.38 -16.95 16.44
CA HIS A 253 -23.15 -16.26 15.39
C HIS A 253 -23.90 -15.04 15.94
N ARG A 254 -24.60 -15.20 17.07
CA ARG A 254 -25.32 -14.09 17.72
C ARG A 254 -24.38 -12.98 18.18
N LEU A 255 -23.29 -13.35 18.86
CA LEU A 255 -22.29 -12.40 19.36
C LEU A 255 -21.62 -11.62 18.22
N PHE A 256 -21.40 -12.24 17.07
CA PHE A 256 -20.81 -11.56 15.91
C PHE A 256 -21.65 -10.38 15.44
N LEU A 257 -22.98 -10.49 15.54
CA LEU A 257 -23.91 -9.38 15.27
C LEU A 257 -23.99 -8.40 16.44
N GLU A 258 -24.18 -8.89 17.67
CA GLU A 258 -24.40 -8.05 18.86
C GLU A 258 -23.19 -7.17 19.21
N LYS A 259 -21.98 -7.68 18.99
CA LYS A 259 -20.71 -6.96 19.20
C LYS A 259 -20.34 -6.05 18.01
N GLY A 260 -21.13 -6.07 16.93
CA GLY A 260 -20.91 -5.22 15.76
C GLY A 260 -19.77 -5.67 14.84
N CYS A 261 -19.30 -6.92 14.94
CA CYS A 261 -18.24 -7.44 14.08
C CYS A 261 -18.62 -7.36 12.60
N ALA A 262 -19.91 -7.59 12.29
CA ALA A 262 -20.46 -7.49 10.94
C ALA A 262 -20.40 -6.07 10.33
N SER A 263 -20.27 -5.01 11.14
CA SER A 263 -20.13 -3.64 10.64
C SER A 263 -18.79 -3.40 9.93
N CYS A 264 -17.78 -4.24 10.22
CA CYS A 264 -16.46 -4.19 9.61
C CYS A 264 -16.18 -5.42 8.73
N HIS A 265 -16.54 -6.62 9.21
CA HIS A 265 -16.22 -7.89 8.58
C HIS A 265 -17.39 -8.45 7.77
N VAL A 266 -17.08 -8.94 6.58
CA VAL A 266 -18.04 -9.67 5.74
C VAL A 266 -18.01 -11.15 6.09
N ILE A 267 -19.20 -11.75 6.21
CA ILE A 267 -19.41 -13.20 6.18
C ILE A 267 -20.54 -13.47 5.20
N GLN A 268 -20.31 -14.34 4.21
CA GLN A 268 -21.29 -14.69 3.20
C GLN A 268 -22.60 -15.17 3.83
N GLY A 269 -23.71 -14.56 3.42
CA GLY A 269 -25.04 -14.85 3.95
C GLY A 269 -25.40 -14.12 5.24
N LEU A 270 -24.48 -13.33 5.82
CA LEU A 270 -24.74 -12.49 6.98
C LEU A 270 -24.90 -11.03 6.57
N ASN A 271 -26.04 -10.43 6.93
CA ASN A 271 -26.28 -9.00 6.70
C ASN A 271 -25.92 -8.20 7.96
N PRO A 272 -25.09 -7.14 7.86
CA PRO A 272 -24.80 -6.29 9.00
C PRO A 272 -26.04 -5.51 9.44
N GLN A 273 -26.11 -5.20 10.74
CA GLN A 273 -27.12 -4.30 11.27
C GLN A 273 -26.91 -2.89 10.69
N LYS A 274 -28.00 -2.26 10.21
CA LYS A 274 -27.98 -0.86 9.79
C LYS A 274 -27.88 0.05 11.02
N ASP A 275 -27.17 1.17 10.86
CA ASP A 275 -27.08 2.25 11.86
C ASP A 275 -26.59 1.78 13.24
N PHE A 276 -25.54 0.93 13.25
CA PHE A 276 -24.97 0.39 14.48
C PHE A 276 -24.45 1.48 15.43
N GLY A 277 -23.84 2.55 14.90
CA GLY A 277 -23.39 3.71 15.65
C GLY A 277 -24.24 4.96 15.37
N PRO A 278 -24.25 5.95 16.27
CA PRO A 278 -24.95 7.21 16.05
C PRO A 278 -24.42 7.98 14.84
N ASP A 279 -25.29 8.80 14.25
CA ASP A 279 -24.93 9.75 13.19
C ASP A 279 -24.04 10.87 13.76
N LEU A 280 -22.82 10.99 13.24
CA LEU A 280 -21.83 11.97 13.68
C LEU A 280 -21.67 13.13 12.70
N SER A 281 -22.47 13.17 11.62
CA SER A 281 -22.36 14.16 10.55
C SER A 281 -22.45 15.61 11.02
N ALA A 282 -23.14 15.86 12.13
CA ALA A 282 -23.34 17.18 12.73
C ALA A 282 -22.76 17.31 14.15
N LEU A 283 -21.92 16.37 14.61
CA LEU A 283 -21.36 16.36 15.96
C LEU A 283 -20.61 17.66 16.30
N GLY A 284 -19.80 18.15 15.37
CA GLY A 284 -19.02 19.39 15.49
C GLY A 284 -19.85 20.67 15.63
N GLY A 285 -21.16 20.60 15.33
CA GLY A 285 -22.12 21.69 15.46
C GLY A 285 -22.91 21.69 16.78
N LYS A 286 -22.79 20.63 17.59
CA LYS A 286 -23.56 20.48 18.84
C LYS A 286 -23.00 21.35 19.98
N ASN A 287 -23.91 21.83 20.81
CA ASN A 287 -23.60 22.52 22.05
C ASN A 287 -23.63 21.55 23.25
N ALA A 288 -23.04 21.95 24.39
CA ALA A 288 -22.97 21.10 25.58
C ALA A 288 -24.34 20.60 26.09
N SER A 289 -25.43 21.36 25.88
CA SER A 289 -26.79 20.97 26.25
C SER A 289 -27.36 19.84 25.38
N GLU A 290 -26.78 19.57 24.22
CA GLU A 290 -27.22 18.55 23.26
C GLU A 290 -26.39 17.25 23.38
N LEU A 291 -25.53 17.16 24.40
CA LEU A 291 -24.61 16.06 24.65
C LEU A 291 -24.95 15.35 25.96
N GLU A 292 -24.96 14.02 25.92
CA GLU A 292 -25.25 13.17 27.08
C GLU A 292 -23.96 12.75 27.80
N PHE A 293 -23.62 13.43 28.89
CA PHE A 293 -22.40 13.16 29.69
C PHE A 293 -22.55 11.99 30.67
N GLY A 294 -23.77 11.50 30.93
CA GLY A 294 -24.02 10.42 31.89
C GLY A 294 -23.45 10.74 33.28
N SER A 295 -22.70 9.80 33.85
CA SER A 295 -21.99 9.96 35.12
C SER A 295 -20.52 10.39 34.97
N ALA A 296 -20.09 10.78 33.76
CA ALA A 296 -18.69 11.12 33.49
C ALA A 296 -18.27 12.39 34.25
N LYS A 297 -17.11 12.34 34.92
CA LYS A 297 -16.52 13.48 35.63
C LYS A 297 -15.54 14.24 34.74
N ILE A 298 -16.06 14.80 33.63
CA ILE A 298 -15.28 15.56 32.65
C ILE A 298 -15.85 16.97 32.50
N PRO A 299 -15.09 17.95 31.99
CA PRO A 299 -15.63 19.26 31.66
C PRO A 299 -16.79 19.15 30.64
N HIS A 300 -17.90 19.87 30.90
CA HIS A 300 -19.10 19.82 30.04
C HIS A 300 -18.93 20.70 28.78
N ASN A 301 -18.13 20.24 27.83
CA ASN A 301 -17.97 20.87 26.53
C ASN A 301 -17.75 19.81 25.43
N LEU A 302 -17.90 20.23 24.17
CA LEU A 302 -17.84 19.33 23.02
C LEU A 302 -16.48 18.62 22.87
N VAL A 303 -15.37 19.32 23.10
CA VAL A 303 -14.02 18.74 23.00
C VAL A 303 -13.86 17.62 24.02
N SER A 304 -14.13 17.91 25.29
CA SER A 304 -13.99 16.93 26.38
C SER A 304 -14.94 15.75 26.18
N TYR A 305 -16.15 15.98 25.65
CA TYR A 305 -17.08 14.92 25.29
C TYR A 305 -16.51 13.97 24.21
N ILE A 306 -16.00 14.53 23.10
CA ILE A 306 -15.41 13.76 22.00
C ILE A 306 -14.22 12.94 22.51
N GLN A 307 -13.30 13.59 23.21
CA GLN A 307 -12.10 12.95 23.75
C GLN A 307 -12.44 11.83 24.74
N ALA A 308 -13.41 12.04 25.64
CA ALA A 308 -13.84 10.99 26.57
C ALA A 308 -14.46 9.79 25.84
N LYS A 309 -15.27 10.03 24.80
CA LYS A 309 -15.85 8.96 23.96
C LYS A 309 -14.78 8.19 23.19
N LEU A 310 -13.74 8.86 22.69
CA LEU A 310 -12.63 8.21 21.98
C LEU A 310 -11.70 7.41 22.89
N GLN A 311 -11.49 7.88 24.12
CA GLN A 311 -10.59 7.25 25.09
C GLN A 311 -11.25 6.07 25.82
N ASP A 312 -12.43 6.28 26.40
CA ASP A 312 -13.22 5.25 27.07
C ASP A 312 -14.71 5.52 26.89
N PRO A 313 -15.34 4.98 25.82
CA PRO A 313 -16.76 5.15 25.56
C PRO A 313 -17.65 4.78 26.76
N SER A 314 -17.22 3.79 27.56
CA SER A 314 -17.98 3.28 28.70
C SER A 314 -17.99 4.22 29.90
N SER A 315 -16.99 5.11 30.01
CA SER A 315 -16.94 6.15 31.04
C SER A 315 -18.06 7.19 30.89
N VAL A 316 -18.53 7.39 29.65
CA VAL A 316 -19.62 8.33 29.32
C VAL A 316 -20.96 7.61 29.22
N ASN A 317 -20.98 6.41 28.65
CA ASN A 317 -22.18 5.57 28.55
C ASN A 317 -21.83 4.10 28.85
N PRO A 318 -22.23 3.53 30.00
CA PRO A 318 -21.92 2.13 30.35
C PRO A 318 -22.42 1.09 29.35
N ALA A 319 -23.44 1.41 28.55
CA ALA A 319 -23.97 0.55 27.48
C ALA A 319 -23.25 0.75 26.14
N ALA A 320 -22.21 1.57 26.07
CA ALA A 320 -21.46 1.81 24.85
C ALA A 320 -20.81 0.52 24.32
N ARG A 321 -21.03 0.25 23.03
CA ARG A 321 -20.45 -0.89 22.30
C ARG A 321 -19.27 -0.48 21.42
N MET A 322 -18.93 0.80 21.41
CA MET A 322 -17.77 1.32 20.69
C MET A 322 -16.51 0.68 21.28
N PRO A 323 -15.59 0.17 20.44
CA PRO A 323 -14.39 -0.48 20.93
C PRO A 323 -13.42 0.55 21.51
N GLN A 324 -12.44 0.06 22.27
CA GLN A 324 -11.43 0.93 22.87
C GLN A 324 -10.24 1.09 21.93
N TYR A 325 -9.81 2.33 21.76
CA TYR A 325 -8.63 2.71 21.00
C TYR A 325 -7.56 3.25 21.94
N ASN A 326 -6.29 2.96 21.66
CA ASN A 326 -5.15 3.65 22.24
C ASN A 326 -4.74 4.78 21.30
N TRP A 327 -4.40 5.94 21.87
CA TRP A 327 -4.06 7.11 21.08
C TRP A 327 -2.72 7.65 21.52
N ASN A 328 -1.81 7.85 20.56
CA ASN A 328 -0.75 8.82 20.79
C ASN A 328 -1.35 10.23 20.80
N PRO A 329 -0.72 11.21 21.48
CA PRO A 329 -1.29 12.55 21.63
C PRO A 329 -1.62 13.25 20.30
N SER A 330 -0.75 13.11 19.29
CA SER A 330 -0.92 13.77 17.99
C SER A 330 -2.13 13.23 17.22
N ASP A 331 -2.28 11.90 17.18
CA ASP A 331 -3.42 11.26 16.52
C ASP A 331 -4.73 11.50 17.27
N PHE A 332 -4.69 11.56 18.61
CA PHE A 332 -5.85 11.91 19.42
C PHE A 332 -6.38 13.32 19.09
N ASP A 333 -5.48 14.28 18.95
CA ASP A 333 -5.83 15.64 18.57
C ASP A 333 -6.29 15.73 17.12
N ALA A 334 -5.65 14.98 16.21
CA ALA A 334 -6.02 14.91 14.80
C ALA A 334 -7.44 14.37 14.62
N ILE A 335 -7.78 13.22 15.20
CA ILE A 335 -9.13 12.64 15.07
C ILE A 335 -10.18 13.54 15.75
N THR A 336 -9.86 14.16 16.89
CA THR A 336 -10.73 15.13 17.54
C THR A 336 -11.00 16.32 16.61
N THR A 337 -9.98 16.83 15.93
CA THR A 337 -10.09 17.93 14.94
C THR A 337 -11.03 17.56 13.79
N ALA A 338 -10.90 16.34 13.26
CA ALA A 338 -11.76 15.87 12.18
C ALA A 338 -13.22 15.75 12.63
N LEU A 339 -13.50 15.22 13.82
CA LEU A 339 -14.85 15.15 14.38
C LEU A 339 -15.44 16.54 14.66
N LEU A 340 -14.64 17.48 15.15
CA LEU A 340 -15.05 18.88 15.34
C LEU A 340 -15.38 19.59 14.01
N SER A 341 -14.84 19.11 12.89
CA SER A 341 -15.16 19.64 11.55
C SER A 341 -16.52 19.17 11.02
N MET A 342 -17.12 18.13 11.62
CA MET A 342 -18.41 17.55 11.22
C MET A 342 -19.59 18.42 11.67
N LYS A 343 -19.82 19.55 11.00
CA LYS A 343 -20.87 20.52 11.35
C LYS A 343 -22.21 20.31 10.64
N GLY A 344 -22.33 19.22 9.88
CA GLY A 344 -23.49 18.97 9.03
C GLY A 344 -23.52 19.87 7.80
N PRO A 345 -24.63 19.85 7.04
CA PRO A 345 -24.79 20.73 5.89
C PRO A 345 -24.81 22.20 6.34
N PRO A 346 -24.27 23.13 5.51
CA PRO A 346 -24.32 24.55 5.83
C PRO A 346 -25.76 25.04 6.05
N PRO A 347 -26.00 25.93 7.02
CA PRO A 347 -27.35 26.35 7.40
C PRO A 347 -28.05 27.21 6.34
N THR A 348 -27.32 27.67 5.32
CA THR A 348 -27.85 28.50 4.22
C THR A 348 -27.30 28.05 2.87
N SER A 349 -28.07 28.27 1.81
CA SER A 349 -27.66 28.00 0.42
C SER A 349 -26.45 28.84 -0.01
N ALA A 350 -26.31 30.06 0.51
CA ALA A 350 -25.16 30.92 0.25
C ALA A 350 -23.85 30.30 0.76
N LEU A 351 -23.85 29.73 1.97
CA LEU A 351 -22.69 29.02 2.51
C LEU A 351 -22.44 27.69 1.81
N GLN A 352 -23.49 27.04 1.30
CA GLN A 352 -23.34 25.81 0.51
C GLN A 352 -22.53 26.03 -0.77
N ASN A 353 -22.66 27.19 -1.41
CA ASN A 353 -21.87 27.55 -2.59
C ASN A 353 -20.39 27.83 -2.29
N LEU A 354 -20.01 27.95 -1.00
CA LEU A 354 -18.61 28.12 -0.58
C LEU A 354 -17.93 26.78 -0.26
N VAL A 355 -18.68 25.68 -0.26
CA VAL A 355 -18.11 24.35 -0.01
C VAL A 355 -17.25 23.95 -1.20
N VAL A 356 -15.98 23.63 -0.92
CA VAL A 356 -15.05 23.08 -1.90
C VAL A 356 -15.13 21.55 -1.82
N PRO A 357 -15.80 20.89 -2.78
CA PRO A 357 -15.97 19.44 -2.73
C PRO A 357 -14.62 18.73 -2.91
N ARG A 358 -14.58 17.47 -2.48
CA ARG A 358 -13.51 16.56 -2.90
C ARG A 358 -13.71 16.26 -4.39
N LYS A 359 -12.64 16.35 -5.18
CA LYS A 359 -12.67 15.94 -6.58
C LYS A 359 -12.46 14.42 -6.63
N ASP A 360 -13.51 13.68 -6.98
CA ASP A 360 -13.39 12.25 -7.21
C ASP A 360 -12.57 12.03 -8.48
N VAL A 361 -11.40 11.41 -8.33
CA VAL A 361 -10.53 11.07 -9.46
C VAL A 361 -10.62 9.57 -9.67
N ALA A 362 -11.04 9.16 -10.86
CA ALA A 362 -11.15 7.76 -11.23
C ALA A 362 -10.53 7.52 -12.60
N PHE A 363 -9.95 6.33 -12.77
CA PHE A 363 -9.41 5.85 -14.03
C PHE A 363 -10.03 4.49 -14.34
N HIS A 364 -10.89 4.46 -15.36
CA HIS A 364 -11.67 3.28 -15.74
C HIS A 364 -11.28 2.84 -17.15
N PRO A 365 -10.17 2.12 -17.30
CA PRO A 365 -9.82 1.54 -18.58
C PRO A 365 -10.84 0.48 -19.00
N THR A 366 -10.90 0.18 -20.29
CA THR A 366 -11.76 -0.87 -20.86
C THR A 366 -10.96 -1.87 -21.71
N GLY A 367 -11.55 -3.03 -21.98
CA GLY A 367 -10.96 -4.04 -22.85
C GLY A 367 -9.76 -4.77 -22.22
N SER A 368 -8.89 -5.32 -23.07
CA SER A 368 -7.76 -6.15 -22.63
C SER A 368 -6.79 -5.43 -21.70
N PHE A 369 -6.60 -4.11 -21.88
CA PHE A 369 -5.79 -3.33 -20.96
C PHE A 369 -6.37 -3.31 -19.55
N ALA A 370 -7.69 -3.19 -19.39
CA ALA A 370 -8.34 -3.20 -18.08
C ALA A 370 -8.13 -4.53 -17.35
N GLU A 371 -8.20 -5.65 -18.06
CA GLU A 371 -7.95 -6.98 -17.48
C GLU A 371 -6.52 -7.11 -16.95
N VAL A 372 -5.53 -6.63 -17.71
CA VAL A 372 -4.12 -6.71 -17.33
C VAL A 372 -3.80 -5.70 -16.22
N TYR A 373 -4.33 -4.49 -16.32
CA TYR A 373 -4.24 -3.44 -15.31
C TYR A 373 -4.78 -3.90 -13.95
N GLU A 374 -5.92 -4.60 -13.95
CA GLU A 374 -6.54 -5.16 -12.76
C GLU A 374 -5.76 -6.37 -12.22
N ARG A 375 -5.32 -7.29 -13.09
CA ARG A 375 -4.55 -8.49 -12.71
C ARG A 375 -3.25 -8.15 -11.95
N TYR A 376 -2.56 -7.11 -12.42
CA TYR A 376 -1.31 -6.64 -11.84
C TYR A 376 -1.48 -5.45 -10.88
N LYS A 377 -2.73 -5.01 -10.64
CA LYS A 377 -3.08 -3.93 -9.71
C LYS A 377 -2.18 -2.70 -9.89
N CYS A 378 -1.98 -2.25 -11.13
CA CYS A 378 -0.98 -1.21 -11.43
C CYS A 378 -1.19 0.06 -10.60
N TYR A 379 -2.46 0.39 -10.32
CA TYR A 379 -2.87 1.53 -9.50
C TYR A 379 -2.53 1.42 -8.02
N THR A 380 -2.17 0.24 -7.51
CA THR A 380 -1.69 0.12 -6.13
C THR A 380 -0.39 0.89 -5.94
N CYS A 381 0.46 0.93 -6.98
CA CYS A 381 1.75 1.62 -6.92
C CYS A 381 1.77 2.91 -7.75
N HIS A 382 1.20 2.88 -8.95
CA HIS A 382 1.28 3.96 -9.92
C HIS A 382 0.01 4.80 -9.97
N LYS A 383 0.17 6.06 -10.37
CA LYS A 383 -0.93 6.98 -10.66
C LYS A 383 -1.24 7.03 -12.15
N PHE A 384 -2.53 7.12 -12.48
CA PHE A 384 -3.09 7.22 -13.82
C PHE A 384 -4.19 8.28 -13.83
N ASN A 385 -3.96 9.40 -14.52
CA ASN A 385 -4.83 10.58 -14.55
C ASN A 385 -5.31 11.01 -13.16
N GLY A 386 -4.41 10.96 -12.18
CA GLY A 386 -4.68 11.30 -10.78
C GLY A 386 -5.27 10.18 -9.91
N TYR A 387 -5.64 9.03 -10.47
CA TYR A 387 -6.11 7.85 -9.73
C TYR A 387 -4.97 6.86 -9.45
N GLY A 388 -4.91 6.31 -8.23
CA GLY A 388 -3.92 5.30 -7.83
C GLY A 388 -2.97 5.78 -6.75
N GLY A 389 -1.93 5.00 -6.49
CA GLY A 389 -0.91 5.24 -5.46
C GLY A 389 0.17 6.23 -5.88
N ASP A 390 0.94 6.67 -4.90
CA ASP A 390 2.10 7.55 -5.02
C ASP A 390 3.43 6.86 -4.67
N LEU A 391 3.40 5.55 -4.41
CA LEU A 391 4.58 4.72 -4.16
C LEU A 391 5.53 4.69 -5.37
N ALA A 392 4.99 4.77 -6.59
CA ALA A 392 5.74 4.72 -7.84
C ALA A 392 5.38 5.93 -8.73
N PRO A 393 6.18 6.22 -9.78
CA PRO A 393 5.96 7.38 -10.64
C PRO A 393 4.56 7.42 -11.27
N ASP A 394 4.06 8.64 -11.47
CA ASP A 394 2.84 8.89 -12.24
C ASP A 394 3.05 8.49 -13.71
N LEU A 395 2.18 7.61 -14.21
CA LEU A 395 2.24 7.07 -15.57
C LEU A 395 1.25 7.73 -16.53
N SER A 396 0.51 8.76 -16.10
CA SER A 396 -0.52 9.46 -16.90
C SER A 396 -0.04 9.89 -18.29
N TYR A 397 1.27 10.12 -18.43
CA TYR A 397 1.90 10.62 -19.64
C TYR A 397 3.07 9.77 -20.13
N GLU A 398 3.20 8.54 -19.62
CA GLU A 398 4.38 7.71 -19.92
C GLU A 398 4.44 7.30 -21.39
N GLY A 399 3.31 7.31 -22.12
CA GLY A 399 3.27 7.04 -23.55
C GLY A 399 3.92 8.12 -24.40
N SER A 400 3.91 9.38 -23.96
CA SER A 400 4.69 10.42 -24.63
C SER A 400 6.16 10.27 -24.34
N ARG A 401 6.51 9.82 -23.14
CA ARG A 401 7.87 9.79 -22.63
C ARG A 401 8.67 8.58 -23.09
N ALA A 402 8.12 7.38 -22.98
CA ALA A 402 8.83 6.13 -23.16
C ALA A 402 8.56 5.48 -24.52
N GLN A 403 9.59 4.85 -25.08
CA GLN A 403 9.46 4.04 -26.30
C GLN A 403 8.71 2.74 -26.00
N ARG A 404 7.77 2.38 -26.88
CA ARG A 404 6.97 1.15 -26.75
C ARG A 404 7.82 -0.12 -26.56
N GLN A 405 8.87 -0.30 -27.36
CA GLN A 405 9.73 -1.48 -27.24
C GLN A 405 10.38 -1.57 -25.86
N TRP A 406 10.88 -0.44 -25.35
CA TRP A 406 11.44 -0.37 -24.01
C TRP A 406 10.39 -0.69 -22.94
N LEU A 407 9.16 -0.19 -23.06
CA LEU A 407 8.07 -0.53 -22.14
C LEU A 407 7.84 -2.04 -22.07
N VAL A 408 7.78 -2.74 -23.21
CA VAL A 408 7.62 -4.21 -23.25
C VAL A 408 8.76 -4.91 -22.51
N GLU A 409 10.02 -4.53 -22.80
CA GLU A 409 11.19 -5.15 -22.19
C GLU A 409 11.26 -4.88 -20.66
N PHE A 410 10.96 -3.64 -20.26
CA PHE A 410 10.97 -3.22 -18.86
C PHE A 410 9.88 -3.91 -18.04
N LEU A 411 8.65 -4.02 -18.56
CA LEU A 411 7.53 -4.69 -17.88
C LEU A 411 7.81 -6.18 -17.63
N LYS A 412 8.54 -6.85 -18.53
CA LYS A 412 8.94 -8.26 -18.38
C LYS A 412 10.07 -8.45 -17.39
N ASN A 413 11.03 -7.52 -17.37
CA ASN A 413 12.20 -7.60 -16.51
C ASN A 413 12.61 -6.20 -16.02
N PRO A 414 11.96 -5.69 -14.96
CA PRO A 414 12.19 -4.34 -14.49
C PRO A 414 13.60 -4.20 -13.94
N GLN A 415 14.42 -3.43 -14.65
CA GLN A 415 15.78 -3.12 -14.22
C GLN A 415 15.81 -1.90 -13.30
N THR A 416 16.89 -1.78 -12.54
CA THR A 416 17.11 -0.58 -11.70
C THR A 416 17.51 0.60 -12.59
N LEU A 417 16.60 1.55 -12.77
CA LEU A 417 16.87 2.76 -13.56
C LEU A 417 17.74 3.77 -12.81
N ARG A 418 17.61 3.83 -11.48
CA ARG A 418 18.36 4.74 -10.61
C ARG A 418 18.87 3.94 -9.41
N PRO A 419 20.19 3.71 -9.28
CA PRO A 419 20.76 2.93 -8.18
C PRO A 419 20.40 3.46 -6.79
N THR A 420 20.16 4.78 -6.68
CA THR A 420 19.80 5.48 -5.44
C THR A 420 18.33 5.34 -5.05
N LEU A 421 17.45 4.83 -5.93
CA LEU A 421 16.06 4.60 -5.56
C LEU A 421 15.94 3.37 -4.65
N VAL A 422 15.31 3.58 -3.50
CA VAL A 422 15.00 2.55 -2.51
C VAL A 422 13.89 1.63 -3.00
N LEU A 423 12.91 2.19 -3.73
CA LEU A 423 11.77 1.47 -4.29
C LEU A 423 12.03 1.08 -5.75
N ARG A 424 11.63 -0.14 -6.11
CA ARG A 424 11.81 -0.70 -7.46
C ARG A 424 10.55 -1.42 -7.89
N MET A 425 10.33 -1.48 -9.21
CA MET A 425 9.22 -2.24 -9.76
C MET A 425 9.45 -3.75 -9.54
N PRO A 426 8.47 -4.48 -8.97
CA PRO A 426 8.61 -5.91 -8.71
C PRO A 426 8.60 -6.74 -9.99
N GLN A 427 9.27 -7.89 -9.95
CA GLN A 427 9.26 -8.84 -11.06
C GLN A 427 7.93 -9.62 -11.09
N LEU A 428 6.90 -9.04 -11.73
CA LEU A 428 5.55 -9.64 -11.80
C LEU A 428 5.43 -10.83 -12.78
N ASN A 429 6.55 -11.25 -13.39
CA ASN A 429 6.63 -12.32 -14.39
C ASN A 429 5.56 -12.20 -15.48
N MET A 430 5.41 -11.00 -16.05
CA MET A 430 4.40 -10.72 -17.07
C MET A 430 4.64 -11.55 -18.33
N SER A 431 3.54 -12.03 -18.94
CA SER A 431 3.60 -12.69 -20.25
C SER A 431 3.92 -11.68 -21.36
N ASP A 432 4.43 -12.17 -22.50
CA ASP A 432 4.66 -11.32 -23.68
C ASP A 432 3.39 -10.58 -24.13
N LYS A 433 2.25 -11.28 -24.07
CA LYS A 433 0.94 -10.72 -24.43
C LYS A 433 0.53 -9.60 -23.48
N ASP A 434 0.70 -9.79 -22.18
CA ASP A 434 0.32 -8.79 -21.18
C ASP A 434 1.21 -7.55 -21.27
N ALA A 435 2.54 -7.75 -21.37
CA ALA A 435 3.49 -6.66 -21.53
C ALA A 435 3.22 -5.86 -22.82
N ALA A 436 2.93 -6.53 -23.93
CA ALA A 436 2.53 -5.88 -25.17
C ALA A 436 1.23 -5.08 -25.01
N THR A 437 0.21 -5.67 -24.39
CA THR A 437 -1.10 -5.01 -24.15
C THR A 437 -0.95 -3.73 -23.33
N LEU A 438 -0.17 -3.77 -22.25
CA LEU A 438 0.13 -2.59 -21.43
C LEU A 438 0.91 -1.53 -22.23
N ALA A 439 1.96 -1.95 -22.94
CA ALA A 439 2.79 -1.03 -23.72
C ALA A 439 2.00 -0.36 -24.86
N ASP A 440 1.10 -1.08 -25.52
CA ASP A 440 0.22 -0.54 -26.56
C ASP A 440 -0.69 0.55 -25.99
N TYR A 441 -1.40 0.25 -24.91
CA TYR A 441 -2.29 1.23 -24.29
C TYR A 441 -1.53 2.45 -23.77
N ILE A 442 -0.42 2.25 -23.05
CA ILE A 442 0.41 3.35 -22.54
C ILE A 442 0.85 4.23 -23.71
N SER A 443 1.42 3.63 -24.76
CA SER A 443 1.94 4.36 -25.93
C SER A 443 0.86 5.07 -26.74
N MET A 444 -0.40 4.64 -26.70
CA MET A 444 -1.47 5.25 -27.49
C MET A 444 -2.32 6.24 -26.69
N VAL A 445 -2.58 5.96 -25.42
CA VAL A 445 -3.59 6.67 -24.61
C VAL A 445 -2.96 7.61 -23.60
N LEU A 446 -1.85 7.22 -22.97
CA LEU A 446 -1.22 8.00 -21.89
C LEU A 446 -0.27 9.05 -22.46
N GLN A 447 -0.84 9.98 -23.22
CA GLN A 447 -0.13 11.04 -23.95
C GLN A 447 -0.29 12.39 -23.25
N HIS A 448 0.81 13.13 -23.16
CA HIS A 448 0.80 14.52 -22.71
C HIS A 448 0.38 15.44 -23.88
N PRO A 449 -0.62 16.32 -23.71
CA PRO A 449 -1.14 17.15 -24.80
C PRO A 449 -0.11 18.13 -25.38
N ALA A 450 0.90 18.51 -24.59
CA ALA A 450 1.99 19.39 -25.05
C ALA A 450 3.11 18.66 -25.82
N VAL A 451 3.04 17.33 -25.97
CA VAL A 451 4.04 16.54 -26.70
C VAL A 451 3.43 16.00 -27.98
N ASN A 452 3.97 16.41 -29.14
CA ASN A 452 3.50 15.96 -30.44
C ASN A 452 4.57 15.11 -31.14
N PRO A 453 4.40 13.77 -31.23
CA PRO A 453 5.34 12.91 -31.94
C PRO A 453 5.51 13.27 -33.44
N ALA A 454 4.48 13.83 -34.08
CA ALA A 454 4.51 14.14 -35.50
C ALA A 454 5.42 15.33 -35.87
N THR A 455 5.81 16.16 -34.89
CA THR A 455 6.69 17.31 -35.14
C THR A 455 8.18 16.96 -35.16
N THR A 456 8.54 15.73 -34.78
CA THR A 456 9.93 15.30 -34.64
C THR A 456 10.31 14.31 -35.74
N ASP A 457 11.17 14.73 -36.67
CA ASP A 457 11.67 13.89 -37.76
C ASP A 457 13.08 13.38 -37.46
N THR A 458 13.17 12.12 -37.02
CA THR A 458 14.45 11.49 -36.68
C THR A 458 15.38 11.30 -37.87
N LYS A 459 14.89 11.40 -39.12
CA LYS A 459 15.75 11.35 -40.32
C LYS A 459 16.69 12.55 -40.41
N GLN A 460 16.37 13.65 -39.72
CA GLN A 460 17.21 14.84 -39.64
C GLN A 460 18.39 14.67 -38.66
N PHE A 461 18.40 13.61 -37.86
CA PHE A 461 19.45 13.37 -36.85
C PHE A 461 20.72 12.81 -37.49
N THR A 462 21.49 13.71 -38.14
CA THR A 462 22.78 13.37 -38.75
C THR A 462 23.89 13.25 -37.68
N PRO A 463 25.00 12.54 -37.98
CA PRO A 463 26.16 12.51 -37.09
C PRO A 463 26.74 13.90 -36.78
N ALA A 464 26.69 14.83 -37.73
CA ALA A 464 27.12 16.21 -37.53
C ALA A 464 26.22 16.93 -36.51
N LEU A 465 24.90 16.74 -36.61
CA LEU A 465 23.93 17.31 -35.69
C LEU A 465 24.09 16.74 -34.26
N ALA A 466 24.34 15.43 -34.15
CA ALA A 466 24.66 14.79 -32.87
C ALA A 466 26.00 15.29 -32.27
N ALA A 467 27.01 15.57 -33.10
CA ALA A 467 28.27 16.15 -32.64
C ALA A 467 28.07 17.58 -32.09
N LEU A 468 27.26 18.40 -32.77
CA LEU A 468 26.85 19.71 -32.26
C LEU A 468 26.08 19.56 -30.93
N GLY A 469 25.13 18.64 -30.85
CA GLY A 469 24.40 18.34 -29.62
C GLY A 469 25.30 17.99 -28.44
N LYS A 470 26.34 17.19 -28.69
CA LYS A 470 27.36 16.86 -27.68
C LYS A 470 28.10 18.11 -27.20
N GLN A 471 28.49 19.01 -28.10
CA GLN A 471 29.14 20.28 -27.73
C GLN A 471 28.19 21.18 -26.91
N LEU A 472 26.92 21.27 -27.30
CA LEU A 472 25.91 22.02 -26.55
C LEU A 472 25.71 21.46 -25.14
N TYR A 473 25.62 20.13 -25.02
CA TYR A 473 25.53 19.41 -23.76
C TYR A 473 26.72 19.73 -22.86
N GLN A 474 27.95 19.64 -23.39
CA GLN A 474 29.19 19.77 -22.62
C GLN A 474 29.59 21.21 -22.31
N VAL A 475 29.36 22.16 -23.21
CA VAL A 475 30.01 23.47 -23.16
C VAL A 475 29.00 24.58 -22.90
N LYS A 476 27.99 24.71 -23.77
CA LYS A 476 27.05 25.84 -23.70
C LYS A 476 26.08 25.72 -22.52
N TYR A 477 25.40 24.59 -22.42
CA TYR A 477 24.38 24.36 -21.39
C TYR A 477 24.91 23.63 -20.15
N GLN A 478 26.11 23.04 -20.26
CA GLN A 478 26.80 22.32 -19.20
C GLN A 478 25.90 21.29 -18.49
N CYS A 479 25.09 20.57 -19.27
CA CYS A 479 24.16 19.56 -18.80
C CYS A 479 24.87 18.46 -18.01
N GLN A 480 26.15 18.17 -18.32
CA GLN A 480 26.97 17.21 -17.59
C GLN A 480 27.21 17.60 -16.13
N SER A 481 27.12 18.88 -15.77
CA SER A 481 27.28 19.29 -14.37
C SER A 481 26.18 18.70 -13.47
N CYS A 482 25.03 18.34 -14.06
CA CYS A 482 23.92 17.70 -13.36
C CYS A 482 23.73 16.22 -13.76
N HIS A 483 23.93 15.86 -15.03
CA HIS A 483 23.64 14.52 -15.55
C HIS A 483 24.89 13.66 -15.76
N THR A 484 24.80 12.39 -15.37
CA THR A 484 25.86 11.40 -15.60
C THR A 484 25.75 10.78 -17.00
N ILE A 485 26.87 10.74 -17.74
CA ILE A 485 27.09 9.89 -18.92
C ILE A 485 28.43 9.16 -18.77
N GLY A 486 28.44 7.85 -18.94
CA GLY A 486 29.55 6.97 -18.64
C GLY A 486 29.92 7.06 -17.15
N SER A 487 31.18 7.37 -16.88
CA SER A 487 31.73 7.62 -15.55
C SER A 487 31.90 9.11 -15.24
N SER A 488 31.30 10.01 -16.03
CA SER A 488 31.50 11.46 -15.95
C SER A 488 30.17 12.22 -15.79
N GLY A 489 30.23 13.36 -15.10
CA GLY A 489 29.11 14.25 -14.86
C GLY A 489 28.57 14.22 -13.43
N GLY A 490 27.47 14.95 -13.20
CA GLY A 490 26.82 15.09 -11.90
C GLY A 490 25.76 14.01 -11.63
N TYR A 491 25.27 13.98 -10.38
CA TYR A 491 24.26 13.03 -9.90
C TYR A 491 22.92 13.70 -9.55
N VAL A 492 22.76 15.00 -9.83
CA VAL A 492 21.52 15.76 -9.57
C VAL A 492 20.42 15.34 -10.54
N GLY A 493 20.77 15.25 -11.83
CA GLY A 493 19.90 14.76 -12.88
C GLY A 493 20.00 13.23 -13.04
N PRO A 494 19.01 12.58 -13.66
CA PRO A 494 19.08 11.16 -13.95
C PRO A 494 20.26 10.82 -14.88
N ASN A 495 20.77 9.60 -14.76
CA ASN A 495 21.74 9.04 -15.68
C ASN A 495 21.16 8.96 -17.11
N LEU A 496 21.94 9.40 -18.11
CA LEU A 496 21.50 9.50 -19.51
C LEU A 496 22.12 8.45 -20.44
N ASN A 497 22.85 7.45 -19.92
CA ASN A 497 23.56 6.44 -20.73
C ASN A 497 22.69 5.72 -21.76
N ASN A 498 21.41 5.55 -21.41
CA ASN A 498 20.44 4.87 -22.24
C ASN A 498 19.30 5.79 -22.70
N ALA A 499 19.46 7.11 -22.64
CA ALA A 499 18.38 8.06 -22.97
C ALA A 499 17.70 7.74 -24.32
N GLY A 500 18.49 7.50 -25.38
CA GLY A 500 18.01 7.13 -26.70
C GLY A 500 17.45 5.71 -26.83
N GLY A 501 17.66 4.87 -25.83
CA GLY A 501 17.09 3.52 -25.77
C GLY A 501 15.72 3.45 -25.10
N TRP A 502 15.32 4.45 -24.32
CA TRP A 502 14.03 4.43 -23.62
C TRP A 502 13.18 5.68 -23.80
N LEU A 503 13.73 6.87 -24.04
CA LEU A 503 12.95 8.09 -24.26
C LEU A 503 12.53 8.24 -25.71
N THR A 504 11.35 8.81 -25.94
CA THR A 504 10.96 9.24 -27.30
C THR A 504 11.68 10.56 -27.64
N PRO A 505 12.02 10.79 -28.92
CA PRO A 505 12.67 12.03 -29.33
C PRO A 505 11.75 13.26 -29.15
N ALA A 506 10.43 13.10 -29.35
CA ALA A 506 9.46 14.17 -29.15
C ALA A 506 9.35 14.59 -27.66
N TRP A 507 9.46 13.63 -26.74
CA TRP A 507 9.54 13.95 -25.31
C TRP A 507 10.79 14.76 -24.99
N ILE A 508 11.95 14.35 -25.51
CA ILE A 508 13.21 15.07 -25.28
C ILE A 508 13.09 16.51 -25.79
N GLU A 509 12.57 16.72 -27.00
CA GLU A 509 12.38 18.07 -27.56
C GLU A 509 11.43 18.93 -26.72
N ALA A 510 10.31 18.36 -26.27
CA ALA A 510 9.36 19.08 -25.41
C ALA A 510 9.96 19.40 -24.03
N TRP A 511 10.67 18.44 -23.44
CA TRP A 511 11.33 18.59 -22.14
C TRP A 511 12.40 19.68 -22.17
N LEU A 512 13.23 19.73 -23.22
CA LEU A 512 14.25 20.77 -23.38
C LEU A 512 13.65 22.18 -23.57
N LYS A 513 12.42 22.30 -24.07
CA LYS A 513 11.73 23.59 -24.27
C LYS A 513 11.19 24.16 -22.96
N ASN A 514 10.50 23.35 -22.17
CA ASN A 514 9.93 23.76 -20.89
C ASN A 514 9.59 22.54 -20.01
N PRO A 515 10.51 22.05 -19.17
CA PRO A 515 10.26 20.86 -18.36
C PRO A 515 9.19 21.12 -17.29
N GLN A 516 9.09 22.34 -16.74
CA GLN A 516 8.04 22.72 -15.77
C GLN A 516 6.62 22.72 -16.37
N ALA A 517 6.47 22.88 -17.68
CA ALA A 517 5.17 22.74 -18.33
C ALA A 517 4.72 21.28 -18.45
N LEU A 518 5.65 20.33 -18.38
CA LEU A 518 5.35 18.89 -18.41
C LEU A 518 5.22 18.33 -16.99
N VAL A 519 6.10 18.76 -16.08
CA VAL A 519 6.13 18.35 -14.67
C VAL A 519 6.41 19.59 -13.82
N ALA A 520 5.37 20.13 -13.17
CA ALA A 520 5.41 21.43 -12.49
C ALA A 520 6.58 21.58 -11.49
N ASP A 521 6.83 20.55 -10.68
CA ASP A 521 7.83 20.58 -9.59
C ASP A 521 9.21 20.05 -10.01
N THR A 522 9.48 19.90 -11.32
CA THR A 522 10.80 19.43 -11.78
C THR A 522 11.90 20.46 -11.51
N ILE A 523 13.02 19.99 -10.98
CA ILE A 523 14.19 20.81 -10.65
C ILE A 523 15.03 21.18 -11.87
N GLU A 524 14.84 20.51 -13.02
CA GLU A 524 15.63 20.78 -14.21
C GLU A 524 15.33 22.18 -14.74
N PRO A 525 16.31 23.08 -14.82
CA PRO A 525 16.03 24.47 -15.17
C PRO A 525 15.60 24.59 -16.62
N ARG A 526 14.58 25.43 -16.86
CA ARG A 526 14.21 25.83 -18.23
C ARG A 526 15.39 26.53 -18.91
N ARG A 527 15.89 25.95 -19.99
CA ARG A 527 16.96 26.54 -20.82
C ARG A 527 16.36 27.24 -22.03
N ASN A 528 17.00 28.32 -22.47
CA ASN A 528 16.58 29.08 -23.65
C ASN A 528 17.22 28.49 -24.93
N CYS A 529 16.93 27.22 -25.21
CA CYS A 529 17.40 26.53 -26.41
C CYS A 529 16.67 27.04 -27.65
N THR A 530 17.41 27.30 -28.73
CA THR A 530 16.81 27.50 -30.06
C THR A 530 16.29 26.18 -30.62
N GLU A 531 15.44 26.21 -31.65
CA GLU A 531 14.91 24.99 -32.27
C GLU A 531 16.00 24.07 -32.82
N GLU A 532 17.03 24.65 -33.45
CA GLU A 532 18.17 23.89 -33.98
C GLU A 532 18.99 23.25 -32.84
N GLU A 533 19.22 23.96 -31.75
CA GLU A 533 19.94 23.43 -30.58
C GLU A 533 19.16 22.33 -29.87
N THR A 534 17.83 22.49 -29.76
CA THR A 534 16.95 21.44 -29.23
C THR A 534 17.05 20.18 -30.10
N LYS A 535 16.97 20.31 -31.43
CA LYS A 535 17.15 19.18 -32.35
C LYS A 535 18.54 18.54 -32.22
N ALA A 536 19.59 19.35 -32.09
CA ALA A 536 20.96 18.89 -31.92
C ALA A 536 21.15 18.09 -30.62
N LEU A 537 20.70 18.64 -29.49
CA LEU A 537 20.70 17.97 -28.19
C LEU A 537 19.90 16.66 -28.25
N THR A 538 18.72 16.66 -28.85
CA THR A 538 17.90 15.45 -29.03
C THR A 538 18.65 14.41 -29.88
N ALA A 539 19.22 14.80 -31.03
CA ALA A 539 19.99 13.91 -31.87
C ALA A 539 21.15 13.25 -31.10
N TYR A 540 21.87 14.03 -30.29
CA TYR A 540 22.93 13.51 -29.42
C TYR A 540 22.39 12.51 -28.39
N LEU A 541 21.34 12.86 -27.64
CA LEU A 541 20.77 11.98 -26.62
C LEU A 541 20.21 10.69 -27.21
N MET A 542 19.68 10.73 -28.43
CA MET A 542 19.22 9.54 -29.16
C MET A 542 20.34 8.57 -29.55
N THR A 543 21.61 9.01 -29.56
CA THR A 543 22.77 8.12 -29.73
C THR A 543 23.12 7.33 -28.47
N LEU A 544 22.64 7.76 -27.29
CA LEU A 544 22.95 7.14 -26.00
C LEU A 544 22.06 5.91 -25.77
N ARG A 545 22.59 4.74 -26.11
CA ARG A 545 21.89 3.44 -26.02
C ARG A 545 22.64 2.39 -25.20
N VAL A 546 23.54 2.84 -24.33
CA VAL A 546 24.29 1.94 -23.46
C VAL A 546 23.38 1.60 -22.28
N GLY A 547 22.73 0.44 -22.36
CA GLY A 547 21.97 -0.10 -21.24
C GLY A 547 22.84 -0.21 -19.99
N ILE A 548 22.22 -0.05 -18.82
CA ILE A 548 22.82 -0.51 -17.56
C ILE A 548 22.90 -2.02 -17.70
N LYS A 549 24.07 -2.59 -18.01
CA LYS A 549 24.22 -4.04 -18.13
C LYS A 549 23.71 -4.66 -16.82
N PRO A 550 22.72 -5.57 -16.84
CA PRO A 550 22.39 -6.32 -15.65
C PRO A 550 23.67 -7.04 -15.21
N GLN A 551 24.00 -6.99 -13.92
CA GLN A 551 24.86 -8.02 -13.38
C GLN A 551 24.18 -9.34 -13.74
N LYS A 552 24.78 -10.10 -14.66
CA LYS A 552 24.52 -11.53 -14.71
C LYS A 552 24.70 -11.98 -13.27
N THR A 553 23.69 -12.59 -12.67
CA THR A 553 23.89 -13.43 -11.50
C THR A 553 24.93 -14.45 -11.94
N ALA A 554 26.20 -14.17 -11.63
CA ALA A 554 27.21 -15.18 -11.69
C ALA A 554 26.66 -16.29 -10.79
N GLY A 555 26.43 -17.46 -11.38
CA GLY A 555 26.43 -18.66 -10.57
C GLY A 555 27.70 -18.55 -9.73
N VAL A 556 27.53 -18.45 -8.42
CA VAL A 556 28.65 -18.38 -7.49
C VAL A 556 29.39 -19.69 -7.69
N SER A 557 30.44 -19.66 -8.50
CA SER A 557 31.40 -20.75 -8.52
C SER A 557 32.02 -20.77 -7.13
N ASN A 558 31.86 -21.88 -6.43
CA ASN A 558 32.51 -22.18 -5.16
C ASN A 558 34.03 -22.01 -5.29
N ALA A 559 34.54 -20.82 -5.01
CA ALA A 559 35.93 -20.53 -4.71
C ALA A 559 35.99 -19.16 -4.04
N HIS A 560 36.59 -19.10 -2.85
CA HIS A 560 36.76 -17.92 -1.98
C HIS A 560 35.62 -17.59 -1.00
N LEU A 561 35.26 -18.55 -0.15
CA LEU A 561 34.92 -18.28 1.25
C LEU A 561 35.83 -19.11 2.15
N SER A 562 37.12 -18.74 2.19
CA SER A 562 38.07 -19.25 3.17
C SER A 562 39.19 -18.23 3.40
N ALA A 563 38.84 -17.07 3.94
CA ALA A 563 39.73 -16.20 4.71
C ALA A 563 38.97 -14.93 5.09
N GLN A 564 38.61 -14.84 6.38
CA GLN A 564 38.48 -13.64 7.22
C GLN A 564 37.34 -13.83 8.23
N GLY A 565 37.56 -14.78 9.13
CA GLY A 565 37.07 -14.68 10.50
C GLY A 565 38.26 -14.34 11.38
N ALA A 566 38.34 -13.10 11.87
CA ALA A 566 39.03 -12.66 13.08
C ALA A 566 39.08 -11.12 13.10
N GLY A 567 38.38 -10.49 14.03
CA GLY A 567 38.52 -9.06 14.29
C GLY A 567 37.37 -8.44 15.06
N ARG A 568 37.38 -8.69 16.38
CA ARG A 568 36.78 -7.97 17.54
C ARG A 568 35.54 -7.11 17.34
#